data_AF-G4TV99-F1
#
_entry.id   AF-G4TV99-F1
#
_cell.length_a   1.000
_cell.length_b   1.000
_cell.length_c   1.000
_cell.angle_alpha   90.00
_cell.angle_beta   90.00
_cell.angle_gamma   90.00
#
_symmetry.space_group_name_H-M   'P 1'
#
loop_
_entity.id
_entity.type
_entity.pdbx_description
1 polymer ?
#
loop_
_entity_poly.entity_id
_entity_poly.type
_entity_poly.pdbx_seq_one_letter_code
_entity_poly.pdbx_strand_id
1 'polypeptide(L)'
;MRVGFFTVLFASAALLVSATPLPRDRYAAHRAAQGQHQALANYHLNQATDHLNHATTHDNHATAAEQSGNHQAAAHHVAQYNYHMGQVDHHTDLHQHHQNQADWHGAQIPPGHRRSIDELD
;
A
#
# COMPACT_ATOMS: atom_id res chain seq x y z
N MET A 1 -54.90 -8.33 62.88
CA MET A 1 -54.78 -9.55 62.07
C MET A 1 -53.54 -9.39 61.20
N ARG A 2 -52.66 -10.40 61.26
CA ARG A 2 -51.43 -10.52 60.47
C ARG A 2 -51.76 -10.90 59.01
N VAL A 3 -50.69 -11.05 58.21
CA VAL A 3 -50.57 -11.63 56.86
C VAL A 3 -50.63 -10.58 55.74
N GLY A 4 -49.62 -10.39 54.87
CA GLY A 4 -48.37 -11.13 54.68
C GLY A 4 -47.40 -10.35 53.79
N PHE A 5 -46.12 -10.54 54.10
CA PHE A 5 -44.91 -10.02 53.48
C PHE A 5 -44.39 -11.06 52.45
N PHE A 6 -43.63 -10.58 51.45
CA PHE A 6 -42.75 -11.32 50.51
C PHE A 6 -43.34 -12.13 49.35
N THR A 7 -43.07 -11.63 48.13
CA THR A 7 -42.62 -12.29 46.87
C THR A 7 -43.04 -11.36 45.72
N VAL A 8 -42.19 -10.73 44.93
CA VAL A 8 -41.06 -11.27 44.17
C VAL A 8 -39.91 -10.26 44.15
N LEU A 9 -38.82 -10.69 44.76
CA LEU A 9 -37.45 -10.21 44.59
C LEU A 9 -36.96 -10.59 43.18
N PHE A 10 -36.09 -9.74 42.63
CA PHE A 10 -35.15 -10.04 41.55
C PHE A 10 -35.69 -10.25 40.12
N ALA A 11 -35.78 -9.14 39.39
CA ALA A 11 -35.41 -9.12 37.97
C ALA A 11 -34.42 -7.98 37.69
N SER A 12 -33.41 -7.86 38.56
CA SER A 12 -32.29 -6.94 38.46
C SER A 12 -30.99 -7.75 38.31
N ALA A 13 -30.92 -8.57 37.26
CA ALA A 13 -29.70 -9.27 36.83
C ALA A 13 -29.98 -9.78 35.41
N ALA A 14 -29.26 -9.45 34.33
CA ALA A 14 -27.94 -8.89 34.22
C ALA A 14 -27.90 -7.95 33.01
N LEU A 15 -27.89 -6.63 33.26
CA LEU A 15 -27.22 -5.69 32.37
C LEU A 15 -25.71 -5.82 32.63
N LEU A 16 -25.16 -6.94 32.17
CA LEU A 16 -23.73 -7.08 31.90
C LEU A 16 -23.65 -7.36 30.41
N VAL A 17 -24.02 -6.36 29.61
CA VAL A 17 -23.30 -6.13 28.36
C VAL A 17 -21.87 -5.95 28.81
N SER A 18 -21.08 -7.03 28.80
CA SER A 18 -19.65 -6.90 28.80
C SER A 18 -19.31 -6.16 27.53
N ALA A 19 -19.36 -4.84 27.59
CA ALA A 19 -18.51 -3.97 26.81
C ALA A 19 -17.08 -4.19 27.31
N THR A 20 -16.62 -5.45 27.31
CA THR A 20 -15.22 -5.71 27.01
C THR A 20 -15.01 -5.03 25.68
N PRO A 21 -14.24 -3.92 25.61
CA PRO A 21 -13.86 -3.41 24.31
C PRO A 21 -13.31 -4.63 23.56
N LEU A 22 -13.83 -4.91 22.36
CA LEU A 22 -13.22 -5.88 21.47
C LEU A 22 -11.71 -5.61 21.54
N PRO A 23 -10.88 -6.64 21.79
CA PRO A 23 -9.45 -6.43 21.93
C PRO A 23 -9.02 -5.61 20.72
N ARG A 24 -8.64 -4.35 20.96
CA ARG A 24 -8.18 -3.46 19.89
C ARG A 24 -7.05 -4.23 19.26
N ASP A 25 -7.23 -4.65 18.02
CA ASP A 25 -6.18 -5.30 17.28
C ASP A 25 -5.01 -4.31 17.24
N ARG A 26 -4.02 -4.60 18.06
CA ARG A 26 -2.88 -3.73 18.33
C ARG A 26 -2.07 -3.49 17.06
N TYR A 27 -2.29 -4.31 16.03
CA TYR A 27 -1.55 -4.34 14.79
C TYR A 27 -2.40 -3.93 13.57
N ALA A 28 -3.69 -3.61 13.74
CA ALA A 28 -4.59 -3.22 12.65
C ALA A 28 -4.02 -2.05 11.83
N ALA A 29 -3.52 -1.02 12.51
CA ALA A 29 -2.93 0.14 11.87
C ALA A 29 -1.65 -0.22 11.10
N HIS A 30 -0.81 -1.12 11.62
CA HIS A 30 0.39 -1.58 10.92
C HIS A 30 0.03 -2.42 9.69
N ARG A 31 -1.00 -3.28 9.76
CA ARG A 31 -1.48 -4.04 8.60
C ARG A 31 -2.03 -3.14 7.50
N ALA A 32 -2.88 -2.18 7.86
CA ALA A 32 -3.42 -1.22 6.91
C ALA A 32 -2.31 -0.39 6.24
N ALA A 33 -1.36 0.11 7.04
CA ALA A 33 -0.23 0.89 6.51
C ALA A 33 0.71 0.04 5.65
N GLN A 34 1.00 -1.21 6.04
CA GLN A 34 1.77 -2.14 5.21
C GLN A 34 1.11 -2.33 3.84
N GLY A 35 -0.19 -2.63 3.81
CA GLY A 35 -0.93 -2.81 2.56
C GLY A 35 -0.96 -1.55 1.70
N GLN A 36 -1.15 -0.39 2.32
CA GLN A 36 -1.11 0.90 1.62
C GLN A 36 0.27 1.16 0.99
N HIS A 37 1.35 0.95 1.74
CA HIS A 37 2.70 1.15 1.23
C HIS A 37 3.07 0.13 0.14
N GLN A 38 2.61 -1.12 0.23
CA GLN A 38 2.75 -2.09 -0.86
C GLN A 38 2.03 -1.64 -2.13
N ALA A 39 0.81 -1.11 -2.00
CA ALA A 39 0.07 -0.58 -3.14
C ALA A 39 0.78 0.61 -3.79
N LEU A 40 1.35 1.53 -2.99
CA LEU A 40 2.14 2.66 -3.49
C LEU A 40 3.45 2.20 -4.15
N ALA A 41 4.13 1.21 -3.56
CA ALA A 41 5.35 0.64 -4.16
C ALA A 41 5.04 0.04 -5.54
N ASN A 42 3.96 -0.74 -5.66
CA ASN A 42 3.53 -1.30 -6.94
C ASN A 42 3.12 -0.22 -7.94
N TYR A 43 2.42 0.82 -7.49
CA TYR A 43 2.06 1.96 -8.34
C TYR A 43 3.30 2.61 -8.95
N HIS A 44 4.32 2.91 -8.14
CA HIS A 44 5.54 3.52 -8.65
C HIS A 44 6.36 2.58 -9.54
N LEU A 45 6.37 1.27 -9.26
CA LEU A 45 6.99 0.30 -10.17
C LEU A 45 6.31 0.29 -11.55
N ASN A 46 4.99 0.39 -11.59
CA ASN A 46 4.24 0.50 -12.85
C ASN A 46 4.59 1.81 -13.58
N GLN A 47 4.65 2.94 -12.87
CA GLN A 47 5.07 4.22 -13.48
C GLN A 47 6.49 4.18 -14.03
N ALA A 48 7.44 3.55 -13.31
CA ALA A 48 8.79 3.34 -13.82
C ALA A 48 8.79 2.49 -15.10
N THR A 49 7.96 1.45 -15.15
CA THR A 49 7.79 0.61 -16.34
C THR A 49 7.23 1.40 -17.53
N ASP A 50 6.21 2.22 -17.31
CA ASP A 50 5.63 3.07 -18.34
C ASP A 50 6.67 4.05 -18.91
N HIS A 51 7.45 4.70 -18.04
CA HIS A 51 8.53 5.59 -18.46
C HIS A 51 9.65 4.87 -19.20
N LEU A 52 10.01 3.64 -18.81
CA LEU A 52 10.97 2.83 -19.54
C LEU A 52 10.49 2.51 -20.96
N ASN A 53 9.20 2.22 -21.12
CA ASN A 53 8.59 1.99 -22.44
C ASN A 53 8.63 3.26 -23.31
N HIS A 54 8.35 4.43 -22.72
CA HIS A 54 8.49 5.71 -23.41
C HIS A 54 9.94 6.03 -23.79
N ALA A 55 10.89 5.81 -22.88
CA ALA A 55 12.31 5.95 -23.16
C ALA A 55 12.72 5.09 -24.36
N THR A 56 12.38 3.79 -24.33
CA THR A 56 12.67 2.85 -25.43
C THR A 56 12.08 3.32 -26.76
N THR A 57 10.86 3.87 -26.74
CA THR A 57 10.23 4.43 -27.94
C THR A 57 11.03 5.61 -28.50
N HIS A 58 11.49 6.52 -27.64
CA HIS A 58 12.32 7.64 -28.05
C HIS A 58 13.71 7.23 -28.52
N ASP A 59 14.33 6.23 -27.92
CA ASP A 59 15.61 5.68 -28.39
C ASP A 59 15.51 5.13 -29.83
N ASN A 60 14.43 4.38 -30.11
CA ASN A 60 14.15 3.88 -31.46
C ASN A 60 13.95 5.04 -32.46
N HIS A 61 13.24 6.10 -32.07
CA HIS A 61 13.05 7.26 -32.92
C HIS A 61 14.33 8.08 -33.12
N ALA A 62 15.18 8.20 -32.10
CA ALA A 62 16.50 8.81 -32.21
C ALA A 62 17.34 8.07 -33.25
N THR A 63 17.42 6.74 -33.14
CA THR A 63 18.13 5.86 -34.08
C THR A 63 17.61 6.05 -35.52
N ALA A 64 16.29 6.06 -35.72
CA ALA A 64 15.70 6.27 -37.04
C ALA A 64 15.99 7.69 -37.62
N ALA A 65 15.98 8.71 -36.76
CA ALA A 65 16.31 10.08 -37.15
C ALA A 65 17.78 10.22 -37.54
N GLU A 66 18.71 9.57 -36.82
CA GLU A 66 20.13 9.53 -37.17
C GLU A 66 20.36 8.87 -38.53
N GLN A 67 19.72 7.72 -38.77
CA GLN A 67 19.83 6.98 -40.03
C GLN A 67 19.30 7.76 -41.23
N SER A 68 18.31 8.64 -41.02
CA SER A 68 17.77 9.52 -42.07
C SER A 68 18.53 10.85 -42.22
N GLY A 69 19.58 11.08 -41.42
CA GLY A 69 20.37 12.32 -41.43
C GLY A 69 19.69 13.51 -40.75
N ASN A 70 18.56 13.30 -40.06
CA ASN A 70 17.87 14.35 -39.32
C ASN A 70 18.42 14.48 -37.89
N HIS A 71 19.60 15.09 -37.77
CA HIS A 71 20.31 15.24 -36.49
C HIS A 71 19.56 16.07 -35.44
N GLN A 72 18.72 17.02 -35.87
CA GLN A 72 17.92 17.82 -34.94
C GLN A 72 16.82 16.98 -34.28
N ALA A 73 16.12 16.16 -35.06
CA ALA A 73 15.12 15.23 -34.53
C ALA A 73 15.77 14.15 -33.63
N ALA A 74 16.94 13.64 -34.01
CA ALA A 74 17.70 12.71 -33.18
C ALA A 74 18.03 13.30 -31.81
N ALA A 75 18.61 14.50 -31.77
CA ALA A 75 18.94 15.19 -30.53
C ALA A 75 17.70 15.44 -29.65
N HIS A 76 16.56 15.80 -30.25
CA HIS A 76 15.31 15.94 -29.53
C HIS A 76 14.87 14.62 -28.86
N HIS A 77 14.91 13.51 -29.60
CA HIS A 77 14.53 12.21 -29.06
C HIS A 77 15.50 11.70 -27.99
N VAL A 78 16.80 11.95 -28.12
CA VAL A 78 17.78 11.67 -27.05
C VAL A 78 17.46 12.46 -25.77
N ALA A 79 17.06 13.73 -25.89
CA ALA A 79 16.65 14.52 -24.73
C ALA A 79 15.39 13.95 -24.05
N GLN A 80 14.41 13.48 -24.83
CA GLN A 80 13.21 12.81 -24.29
C GLN A 80 13.53 11.46 -23.65
N TYR A 81 14.41 10.67 -24.24
CA TYR A 81 14.92 9.44 -23.64
C TYR A 81 15.52 9.70 -22.26
N ASN A 82 16.44 10.68 -22.17
CA ASN A 82 17.10 11.03 -20.91
C ASN A 82 16.09 11.53 -19.86
N TYR A 83 15.10 12.32 -20.28
CA TYR A 83 14.02 12.75 -19.39
C TYR A 83 13.27 11.54 -18.80
N HIS A 84 12.85 10.60 -19.65
CA HIS A 84 12.13 9.42 -19.18
C HIS A 84 13.00 8.50 -18.33
N MET A 85 14.29 8.34 -18.63
CA MET A 85 15.20 7.61 -17.75
C MET A 85 15.32 8.26 -16.37
N GLY A 86 15.35 9.60 -16.30
CA GLY A 86 15.28 10.29 -15.02
C GLY A 86 13.97 10.03 -14.25
N GLN A 87 12.85 9.84 -14.95
CA GLN A 87 11.58 9.44 -14.32
C GLN A 87 11.59 7.98 -13.87
N VAL A 88 12.24 7.08 -14.61
CA VAL A 88 12.45 5.67 -14.20
C VAL A 88 13.19 5.63 -12.87
N ASP A 89 14.31 6.35 -12.75
CA ASP A 89 15.10 6.42 -11.52
C ASP A 89 14.26 6.97 -10.38
N HIS A 90 13.56 8.09 -10.60
CA HIS A 90 12.70 8.72 -9.59
C HIS A 90 11.63 7.76 -9.06
N HIS A 91 10.92 7.07 -9.94
CA HIS A 91 9.88 6.14 -9.52
C HIS A 91 10.43 4.85 -8.91
N THR A 92 11.61 4.40 -9.33
CA THR A 92 12.29 3.27 -8.70
C THR A 92 12.71 3.60 -7.26
N ASP A 93 13.19 4.82 -7.02
CA ASP A 93 13.51 5.29 -5.66
C ASP A 93 12.25 5.37 -4.77
N LEU A 94 11.15 5.89 -5.31
CA LEU A 94 9.87 5.93 -4.59
C LEU A 94 9.29 4.54 -4.32
N HIS A 95 9.42 3.62 -5.28
CA HIS A 95 9.09 2.21 -5.08
C HIS A 95 9.87 1.65 -3.89
N GLN A 96 11.19 1.81 -3.89
CA GLN A 96 12.04 1.30 -2.81
C GLN A 96 11.71 1.96 -1.46
N HIS A 97 11.43 3.27 -1.45
CA HIS A 97 11.02 3.98 -0.25
C HIS A 97 9.75 3.36 0.37
N HIS A 98 8.72 3.14 -0.44
CA HIS A 98 7.48 2.55 0.04
C HIS A 98 7.62 1.06 0.36
N GLN A 99 8.46 0.32 -0.35
CA GLN A 99 8.75 -1.06 0.00
C GLN A 99 9.42 -1.16 1.38
N ASN A 100 10.39 -0.29 1.66
CA ASN A 100 11.02 -0.21 2.97
C ASN A 100 10.01 0.15 4.09
N GLN A 101 9.06 1.04 3.81
CA GLN A 101 7.99 1.38 4.76
C GLN A 101 7.05 0.20 5.00
N ALA A 102 6.64 -0.50 3.94
CA ALA A 102 5.83 -1.70 4.05
C ALA A 102 6.53 -2.77 4.89
N ASP A 103 7.82 -3.01 4.66
CA ASP A 103 8.62 -3.97 5.41
C ASP A 103 8.75 -3.57 6.88
N TRP A 104 8.95 -2.27 7.15
CA TRP A 104 8.98 -1.75 8.51
C TRP A 104 7.65 -2.00 9.25
N HIS A 105 6.51 -1.70 8.61
CA HIS A 105 5.19 -1.97 9.18
C HIS A 105 4.95 -3.48 9.37
N GLY A 106 5.36 -4.30 8.40
CA GLY A 106 5.30 -5.76 8.46
C GLY A 106 6.11 -6.36 9.62
N ALA A 107 7.28 -5.76 9.92
CA ALA A 107 8.12 -6.16 11.04
C ALA A 107 7.49 -5.86 12.41
N GLN A 108 6.58 -4.87 12.50
CA GLN A 108 5.84 -4.58 13.73
C GLN A 108 4.75 -5.62 14.03
N ILE A 109 4.41 -6.49 13.07
CA ILE A 109 3.35 -7.49 13.21
C ILE A 109 3.96 -8.86 13.54
N PRO A 110 3.72 -9.40 14.75
CA PRO A 110 4.20 -10.72 15.13
C PRO A 110 3.70 -11.81 14.17
N PRO A 111 4.47 -12.87 13.88
CA PRO A 111 4.09 -13.92 12.93
C PRO A 111 2.68 -14.51 13.11
N GLY A 112 2.22 -14.68 14.35
CA GLY A 112 0.87 -15.18 14.67
C GLY A 112 -0.28 -14.18 14.48
N HIS A 113 0.02 -12.92 14.15
CA HIS A 113 -0.94 -11.84 13.93
C HIS A 113 -0.88 -11.29 12.50
N ARG A 114 -0.18 -11.96 11.59
CA ARG A 114 -0.05 -11.52 10.19
C ARG A 114 -1.29 -11.82 9.35
N ARG A 115 -2.11 -12.80 9.75
CA ARG A 115 -3.38 -13.13 9.09
C ARG A 115 -4.51 -12.27 9.63
N SER A 116 -5.32 -11.71 8.74
CA SER A 116 -6.62 -11.14 9.11
C SER A 116 -7.55 -12.25 9.58
N ILE A 117 -8.45 -11.98 10.54
CA ILE A 117 -9.55 -12.92 10.86
C ILE A 117 -10.42 -13.16 9.62
N ASP A 118 -10.48 -12.21 8.69
CA ASP A 118 -11.22 -12.32 7.43
C ASP A 118 -10.56 -13.28 6.40
N GLU A 119 -9.35 -13.79 6.67
CA GLU A 119 -8.64 -14.77 5.82
C GLU A 119 -8.79 -16.22 6.33
N LEU A 120 -9.65 -16.47 7.33
CA LEU A 120 -9.86 -17.79 7.95
C LEU A 120 -11.22 -18.44 7.64
N ASP A 121 -12.01 -17.86 6.73
CA ASP A 121 -13.27 -18.44 6.21
C ASP A 121 -13.09 -19.06 4.82
#